data_AF-A0A8J8GEH5-F1
#
_entry.id   AF-A0A8J8GEH5-F1
#
_cell.length_a   1.000
_cell.length_b   1.000
_cell.length_c   1.000
_cell.angle_alpha   90.00
_cell.angle_beta   90.00
_cell.angle_gamma   90.00
#
_symmetry.space_group_name_H-M   'P 1'
#
loop_
_entity.id
_entity.type
_entity.pdbx_description
1 polymer ?
#
loop_
_entity_poly.entity_id
_entity_poly.type
_entity_poly.pdbx_seq_one_letter_code
_entity_poly.pdbx_strand_id
1 'polypeptide(L)' 'MQNDFFKIILITALSFFLYRYRYRILNFLLNQPMLRQIMVKSFIGSPFIRERMMGQLFR' A
#
# COMPACT_ATOMS: atom_id res chain seq x y z
N MET A 1 15.14 -6.17 -25.16
CA MET A 1 14.99 -4.76 -25.57
C MET A 1 13.54 -4.35 -25.75
N GLN A 2 12.73 -4.94 -26.65
CA GLN A 2 11.33 -4.52 -26.82
C GLN A 2 10.49 -4.72 -25.55
N ASN A 3 10.70 -5.84 -24.83
CA ASN A 3 10.00 -6.14 -23.58
C ASN A 3 10.36 -5.18 -22.44
N ASP A 4 11.57 -4.61 -22.45
CA ASP A 4 12.04 -3.73 -21.38
C ASP A 4 11.38 -2.35 -21.49
N PHE A 5 11.15 -1.89 -22.72
CA PHE A 5 10.40 -0.68 -23.00
C PHE A 5 8.94 -0.78 -22.52
N PHE A 6 8.27 -1.92 -22.80
CA PHE A 6 6.92 -2.16 -22.29
C PHE A 6 6.86 -2.20 -20.76
N LYS A 7 7.84 -2.82 -20.10
CA LYS A 7 7.91 -2.84 -18.63
C LYS A 7 8.03 -1.44 -18.04
N ILE A 8 8.87 -0.59 -18.63
CA ILE A 8 9.05 0.80 -18.19
C ILE A 8 7.73 1.57 -18.33
N ILE A 9 7.08 1.48 -19.48
CA ILE A 9 5.78 2.12 -19.71
C ILE A 9 4.74 1.64 -18.70
N LEU A 10 4.70 0.33 -18.44
CA LEU A 10 3.73 -0.27 -17.53
C LEU A 10 3.96 0.20 -16.09
N ILE A 11 5.22 0.27 -15.64
CA ILE A 11 5.58 0.79 -14.31
C ILE A 11 5.23 2.28 -14.18
N THR A 12 5.53 3.09 -15.21
CA THR A 12 5.19 4.53 -15.21
C THR A 12 3.68 4.74 -15.19
N ALA A 13 2.94 4.00 -16.01
CA ALA A 13 1.48 4.05 -16.03
C ALA A 13 0.88 3.59 -14.70
N LEU A 14 1.39 2.51 -14.11
CA LEU A 14 0.97 2.01 -12.81
C LEU A 14 1.21 3.06 -11.72
N SER A 15 2.40 3.64 -11.65
CA SER A 15 2.73 4.71 -10.69
C SER A 15 1.84 5.95 -10.88
N PHE A 16 1.57 6.34 -12.12
CA PHE A 16 0.69 7.47 -12.41
C PHE A 16 -0.75 7.18 -11.95
N PHE A 17 -1.24 5.97 -12.19
CA PHE A 17 -2.55 5.52 -11.74
C PHE A 17 -2.62 5.44 -10.20
N LEU A 18 -1.58 4.92 -9.56
CA LEU A 18 -1.43 4.87 -8.11
C LEU A 18 -1.47 6.28 -7.49
N TYR A 19 -0.81 7.25 -8.11
CA TYR A 19 -0.82 8.64 -7.67
C TYR A 19 -2.20 9.30 -7.85
N ARG A 20 -2.81 9.13 -9.02
CA ARG A 20 -4.13 9.67 -9.34
C ARG A 20 -5.23 9.12 -8.43
N TYR A 21 -5.15 7.83 -8.11
CA TYR A 21 -6.17 7.12 -7.34
C TYR A 21 -5.75 6.78 -5.92
N ARG A 22 -4.76 7.49 -5.35
CA ARG A 22 -4.15 7.16 -4.04
C ARG A 22 -5.18 6.76 -2.99
N TYR A 23 -6.29 7.50 -2.91
CA TYR A 23 -7.33 7.25 -1.93
C TYR A 23 -8.32 6.16 -2.33
N ARG A 24 -8.67 6.02 -3.62
CA ARG A 24 -9.54 4.93 -4.08
C ARG A 24 -8.84 3.58 -3.97
N ILE A 25 -7.55 3.53 -4.25
CA ILE A 25 -6.74 2.32 -4.14
C ILE A 25 -6.61 1.92 -2.69
N LEU A 26 -6.33 2.86 -1.78
CA LEU A 26 -6.36 2.58 -0.34
C LEU A 26 -7.75 2.08 0.10
N ASN A 27 -8.83 2.71 -0.37
CA ASN A 27 -10.17 2.23 -0.06
C ASN A 27 -10.41 0.81 -0.58
N PHE A 28 -9.99 0.50 -1.80
CA PHE A 28 -10.12 -0.83 -2.39
C PHE A 28 -9.25 -1.87 -1.65
N LEU A 29 -8.02 -1.52 -1.29
CA LEU A 29 -7.11 -2.34 -0.48
C LEU A 29 -7.68 -2.63 0.90
N LEU A 30 -8.27 -1.62 1.56
CA LEU A 30 -8.86 -1.73 2.89
C LEU A 30 -10.22 -2.45 2.87
N ASN A 31 -10.95 -2.38 1.76
CA ASN A 31 -12.23 -3.06 1.57
C ASN A 31 -12.06 -4.56 1.28
N GLN A 32 -10.88 -4.97 0.79
CA GLN A 32 -10.55 -6.38 0.60
C GLN A 32 -10.03 -7.00 1.90
N PRO A 33 -10.76 -7.94 2.53
CA PRO A 33 -10.41 -8.48 3.85
C PRO A 33 -9.06 -9.20 3.87
N MET A 34 -8.68 -9.81 2.75
CA MET A 34 -7.41 -10.52 2.59
C MET A 34 -6.22 -9.56 2.53
N LEU A 35 -6.32 -8.49 1.73
CA LEU A 35 -5.28 -7.45 1.64
C LEU A 35 -5.15 -6.68 2.95
N ARG A 36 -6.29 -6.41 3.61
CA ARG A 36 -6.33 -5.82 4.95
C ARG A 36 -5.60 -6.69 5.97
N GLN A 37 -5.82 -8.00 5.99
CA GLN A 37 -5.13 -8.90 6.92
C GLN A 37 -3.61 -8.93 6.69
N ILE A 38 -3.16 -8.96 5.43
CA ILE A 38 -1.73 -8.93 5.10
C ILE A 38 -1.13 -7.62 5.58
N MET A 39 -1.74 -6.49 5.22
CA MET A 39 -1.29 -5.17 5.67
C MET A 39 -1.23 -5.11 7.20
N VAL A 40 -2.32 -5.43 7.90
CA VAL A 40 -2.38 -5.38 9.37
C VAL A 40 -1.33 -6.29 10.00
N LYS A 41 -1.14 -7.52 9.49
CA LYS A 41 -0.08 -8.43 9.99
C LYS A 41 1.32 -7.85 9.77
N SER A 42 1.58 -7.25 8.61
CA SER A 42 2.86 -6.59 8.31
C SER A 42 3.09 -5.35 9.19
N PHE A 43 2.05 -4.53 9.40
CA PHE A 43 2.13 -3.32 10.21
C PHE A 43 2.28 -3.63 11.71
N ILE A 44 1.51 -4.60 12.24
CA ILE A 44 1.60 -5.00 13.66
C ILE A 44 2.88 -5.78 13.97
N GLY A 45 3.39 -6.56 13.01
CA GLY A 45 4.67 -7.28 13.15
C GLY A 45 5.88 -6.34 13.21
N SER A 46 5.73 -5.08 12.77
CA SER A 46 6.80 -4.08 12.86
C SER A 46 6.76 -3.35 14.21
N PRO A 47 7.82 -3.44 15.04
CA PRO A 47 7.86 -2.79 16.35
C PRO A 47 7.71 -1.26 16.26
N PHE A 48 8.25 -0.64 15.20
CA PHE A 48 8.19 0.80 14.98
C PHE A 48 6.77 1.33 14.76
N ILE A 49 5.95 0.58 14.00
CA ILE A 49 4.58 0.98 13.68
C ILE A 49 3.67 0.72 14.87
N ARG A 50 3.88 -0.40 15.57
CA ARG A 50 3.19 -0.74 16.81
C ARG A 50 3.35 0.35 17.88
N GLU A 51 4.58 0.84 18.09
CA GLU A 51 4.85 1.93 19.04
C GLU A 51 4.15 3.24 18.68
N ARG A 52 4.12 3.62 17.40
CA ARG A 52 3.41 4.82 16.94
C ARG A 52 1.90 4.71 17.11
N MET A 53 1.32 3.56 16.78
CA MET A 53 -0.13 3.34 16.95
C MET A 53 -0.52 3.34 18.43
N MET A 54 0.26 2.66 19.29
CA MET A 54 0.02 2.69 20.74
C MET A 54 0.18 4.11 21.29
N GLY A 55 1.21 4.86 20.90
CA GLY A 55 1.39 6.24 21.34
C GLY A 55 0.29 7.23 20.90
N GLN A 56 -0.49 6.90 19.86
CA GLN A 56 -1.68 7.67 19.46
C GLN A 56 -2.96 7.22 20.16
N LEU A 57 -3.10 5.92 20.46
CA LEU A 57 -4.29 5.37 21.13
C LEU A 57 -4.29 5.60 22.65
N PHE A 58 -3.11 5.68 23.26
CA PHE A 58 -2.94 5.91 24.70
C PHE A 58 -2.69 7.39 25.06
N ARG A 59 -2.99 8.31 24.15
CA ARG A 59 -2.96 9.76 24.39
C ARG A 59 -4.36 10.32 24.58
#